data_AF-A0A4U5UAN0-F1
#
_entry.id   AF-A0A4U5UAN0-F1
#
_cell.length_a   1.000
_cell.length_b   1.000
_cell.length_c   1.000
_cell.angle_alpha   90.00
_cell.angle_beta   90.00
_cell.angle_gamma   90.00
#
_symmetry.space_group_name_H-M   'P 1'
#
loop_
_entity.id
_entity.type
_entity.pdbx_description
1 polymer ?
#
loop_
_entity_poly.entity_id
_entity_poly.type
_entity_poly.pdbx_seq_one_letter_code
_entity_poly.pdbx_strand_id
1 'polypeptide(L)'
;MVHNKETEPEPLIYGCTRTASAVLTHFICIAFTAGIAVLSRPGSILGLAAIFYNKHLNGKPHFTSWHGLLGLLTVCVVVFQSLAALPLIYHSWAKGWSLAKLKRYHAATGLVMYLLGTASLLLGLSSAWFTGSVREYTWYLSALCPALAALFMMNQVSRAYMAKKRLQS
;
A
#
# COMPACT_ATOMS: atom_id res chain seq x y z
N MET A 1 -16.96 42.03 30.17
CA MET A 1 -18.07 41.30 29.52
C MET A 1 -17.47 40.10 28.79
N VAL A 2 -17.57 38.92 29.37
CA VAL A 2 -17.18 37.65 28.72
C VAL A 2 -18.39 37.18 27.93
N HIS A 3 -18.32 37.25 26.61
CA HIS A 3 -19.39 36.77 25.74
C HIS A 3 -19.30 35.24 25.73
N ASN A 4 -20.13 34.58 26.54
CA ASN A 4 -20.33 33.14 26.42
C ASN A 4 -20.95 32.87 25.06
N LYS A 5 -20.20 32.21 24.19
CA LYS A 5 -20.65 31.76 22.88
C LYS A 5 -21.50 30.52 23.13
N GLU A 6 -22.82 30.67 23.17
CA GLU A 6 -23.74 29.55 23.26
C GLU A 6 -23.55 28.66 22.03
N THR A 7 -23.14 27.41 22.26
CA THR A 7 -23.04 26.39 21.23
C THR A 7 -24.46 25.96 20.85
N GLU A 8 -25.00 26.51 19.77
CA GLU A 8 -26.24 26.07 19.14
C GLU A 8 -26.18 24.54 18.91
N PRO A 9 -27.22 23.76 19.29
CA PRO A 9 -27.23 22.32 19.12
C PRO A 9 -27.21 21.95 17.63
N GLU A 10 -26.26 21.09 17.22
CA GLU A 10 -26.18 20.61 15.84
C GLU A 10 -27.53 19.98 15.41
N PRO A 11 -28.08 20.34 14.24
CA PRO A 11 -29.35 19.77 13.78
C PRO A 11 -29.21 18.26 13.57
N LEU A 12 -30.20 17.49 14.04
CA LEU A 12 -30.22 16.02 14.05
C LEU A 12 -29.95 15.42 12.66
N ILE A 13 -30.38 16.11 11.61
CA ILE A 13 -30.16 15.77 10.20
C ILE A 13 -28.66 15.83 9.83
N TYR A 14 -27.94 16.84 10.31
CA TYR A 14 -26.49 16.97 10.09
C TYR A 14 -25.72 15.86 10.82
N GLY A 15 -26.11 15.55 12.06
CA GLY A 15 -25.54 14.42 12.80
C GLY A 15 -25.76 13.06 12.12
N CYS A 16 -26.98 12.82 11.62
CA CYS A 16 -27.35 11.59 10.90
C CYS A 16 -26.58 11.43 9.59
N THR A 17 -26.58 12.48 8.75
CA THR A 17 -25.86 12.49 7.45
C THR A 17 -24.35 12.34 7.63
N ARG A 18 -23.75 13.00 8.64
CA ARG A 18 -22.33 12.83 8.99
C ARG A 18 -22.01 11.39 9.38
N THR A 19 -22.86 10.75 10.18
CA THR A 19 -22.66 9.36 10.61
C THR A 19 -22.80 8.39 9.44
N ALA A 20 -23.84 8.55 8.62
CA ALA A 20 -24.05 7.74 7.43
C ALA A 20 -22.89 7.86 6.43
N SER A 21 -22.39 9.09 6.22
CA SER A 21 -21.22 9.36 5.38
C SER A 21 -19.95 8.68 5.91
N ALA A 22 -19.71 8.74 7.23
CA ALA A 22 -18.56 8.07 7.85
C ALA A 22 -18.64 6.54 7.71
N VAL A 23 -19.80 5.95 7.96
CA VAL A 23 -20.04 4.50 7.83
C VAL A 23 -19.84 4.06 6.38
N LEU A 24 -20.42 4.78 5.42
CA LEU A 24 -20.23 4.52 4.00
C LEU A 24 -18.76 4.61 3.58
N THR A 25 -18.05 5.63 4.06
CA THR A 25 -16.61 5.80 3.81
C THR A 25 -15.82 4.61 4.34
N HIS A 26 -16.12 4.12 5.54
CA HIS A 26 -15.47 2.93 6.09
C HIS A 26 -15.72 1.68 5.25
N PHE A 27 -16.98 1.45 4.83
CA PHE A 27 -17.30 0.32 3.95
C PHE A 27 -16.57 0.38 2.62
N ILE A 28 -16.53 1.55 1.97
CA ILE A 28 -15.79 1.76 0.72
C ILE A 28 -14.30 1.50 0.93
N CYS A 29 -13.70 2.06 1.98
CA CYS A 29 -12.28 1.85 2.28
C CYS A 29 -11.96 0.37 2.56
N ILE A 30 -12.80 -0.33 3.33
CA ILE A 30 -12.61 -1.74 3.64
C ILE A 30 -12.76 -2.59 2.38
N ALA A 31 -13.83 -2.40 1.60
CA ALA A 31 -14.07 -3.13 0.37
C ALA A 31 -12.96 -2.91 -0.66
N PHE A 32 -12.51 -1.67 -0.83
CA PHE A 32 -11.40 -1.32 -1.72
C PHE A 32 -10.08 -1.95 -1.26
N THR A 33 -9.77 -1.85 0.04
CA THR A 33 -8.54 -2.43 0.60
C THR A 33 -8.55 -3.95 0.50
N ALA A 34 -9.67 -4.59 0.84
CA ALA A 34 -9.84 -6.04 0.72
C ALA A 34 -9.77 -6.48 -0.73
N GLY A 35 -10.44 -5.78 -1.65
CA GLY A 35 -10.43 -6.06 -3.08
C GLY A 35 -9.02 -6.00 -3.67
N ILE A 36 -8.28 -4.91 -3.42
CA ILE A 36 -6.88 -4.80 -3.85
C ILE A 36 -6.05 -5.95 -3.29
N ALA A 37 -6.21 -6.25 -2.00
CA ALA A 37 -5.37 -7.22 -1.32
C ALA A 37 -5.70 -8.68 -1.71
N VAL A 38 -6.94 -8.97 -2.12
CA VAL A 38 -7.36 -10.28 -2.62
C VAL A 38 -6.96 -10.48 -4.08
N LEU A 39 -6.97 -9.43 -4.91
CA LEU A 39 -6.60 -9.54 -6.32
C LEU A 39 -5.08 -9.49 -6.53
N SER A 40 -4.40 -8.55 -5.88
CA SER A 40 -2.98 -8.29 -6.09
C SER A 40 -2.08 -9.42 -5.60
N ARG A 41 -2.43 -10.07 -4.47
CA ARG A 41 -1.62 -11.14 -3.87
C ARG A 41 -1.52 -12.39 -4.75
N PRO A 42 -2.61 -13.11 -5.07
CA PRO A 42 -2.54 -14.27 -5.96
C PRO A 42 -2.03 -13.87 -7.33
N GLY A 43 -2.37 -12.67 -7.84
CA GLY A 43 -1.83 -12.17 -9.11
C GLY A 43 -0.30 -12.09 -9.13
N SER A 44 0.33 -11.60 -8.06
CA SER A 44 1.79 -11.52 -7.97
C SER A 44 2.47 -12.89 -7.94
N ILE A 45 1.89 -13.86 -7.22
CA ILE A 45 2.41 -15.24 -7.13
C ILE A 45 2.24 -15.96 -8.47
N LEU A 46 1.05 -15.86 -9.09
CA LEU A 46 0.77 -16.44 -10.39
C LEU A 46 1.65 -15.83 -11.48
N GLY A 47 1.85 -14.51 -11.47
CA GLY A 47 2.75 -13.82 -12.39
C GLY A 47 4.20 -14.28 -12.24
N LEU A 48 4.69 -14.39 -11.00
CA LEU A 48 6.03 -14.93 -10.73
C LEU A 48 6.16 -16.39 -11.21
N ALA A 49 5.16 -17.24 -10.93
CA ALA A 49 5.14 -18.63 -11.37
C ALA A 49 5.13 -18.74 -12.89
N ALA A 50 4.34 -17.92 -13.59
CA ALA A 50 4.27 -17.89 -15.04
C ALA A 50 5.62 -17.50 -15.66
N ILE A 51 6.29 -16.46 -15.13
CA ILE A 51 7.62 -16.05 -15.60
C ILE A 51 8.66 -17.14 -15.30
N PHE A 52 8.63 -17.72 -14.10
CA PHE A 52 9.54 -18.78 -13.70
C PHE A 52 9.43 -19.99 -14.64
N TYR A 53 8.20 -20.43 -14.90
CA TYR A 53 7.90 -21.56 -15.78
C TYR A 53 8.26 -21.26 -17.24
N ASN A 54 7.94 -20.06 -17.74
CA ASN A 54 8.34 -19.65 -19.09
C ASN A 54 9.87 -19.68 -19.27
N LYS A 55 10.62 -19.18 -18.28
CA LYS A 55 12.09 -19.23 -18.30
C LYS A 55 12.62 -20.66 -18.26
N HIS A 56 12.00 -21.53 -17.46
CA HIS A 56 12.35 -22.94 -17.39
C HIS A 56 12.18 -23.63 -18.76
N LEU A 57 11.03 -23.44 -19.41
CA LEU A 57 10.77 -23.99 -20.76
C LEU A 57 11.75 -23.48 -21.82
N ASN A 58 12.26 -22.26 -21.68
CA ASN A 58 13.19 -21.64 -22.63
C ASN A 58 14.68 -21.78 -22.22
N GLY A 59 14.99 -22.54 -21.16
CA GLY A 59 16.36 -22.70 -20.67
C GLY A 59 17.04 -21.38 -20.25
N LYS A 60 16.26 -20.35 -19.88
CA LYS A 60 16.79 -19.04 -19.50
C LYS A 60 17.13 -19.00 -18.02
N PRO A 61 18.24 -18.33 -17.61
CA PRO A 61 18.60 -18.23 -16.21
C PRO A 61 17.60 -17.35 -15.43
N HIS A 62 17.38 -17.71 -14.17
CA HIS A 62 16.44 -17.02 -13.26
C HIS A 62 17.13 -15.93 -12.45
N PHE A 63 16.36 -14.90 -12.09
CA PHE A 63 16.79 -13.83 -11.17
C PHE A 63 18.13 -13.12 -11.50
N THR A 64 18.51 -13.07 -12.77
CA THR A 64 19.76 -12.44 -13.23
C THR A 64 19.69 -10.93 -13.40
N SER A 65 18.50 -10.33 -13.36
CA SER A 65 18.30 -8.89 -13.48
C SER A 65 17.90 -8.26 -12.15
N TRP A 66 18.20 -6.98 -11.97
CA TRP A 66 17.76 -6.20 -10.81
C TRP A 66 16.23 -6.23 -10.63
N HIS A 67 15.47 -6.13 -11.73
CA HIS A 67 14.02 -6.31 -11.70
C HIS A 67 13.62 -7.68 -11.15
N GLY A 68 14.23 -8.76 -11.63
CA GLY A 68 13.92 -10.12 -11.18
C GLY A 68 14.24 -10.36 -9.72
N LEU A 69 15.41 -9.88 -9.25
CA LEU A 69 15.83 -10.01 -7.86
C LEU A 69 14.96 -9.17 -6.91
N LEU A 70 14.76 -7.89 -7.25
CA LEU A 70 13.94 -6.98 -6.43
C LEU A 70 12.47 -7.40 -6.41
N GLY A 71 11.96 -7.90 -7.54
CA GLY A 71 10.62 -8.49 -7.63
C GLY A 71 10.44 -9.70 -6.71
N LEU A 72 11.36 -10.66 -6.73
CA LEU A 72 11.33 -11.81 -5.82
C LEU A 72 11.37 -11.38 -4.35
N LEU A 73 12.30 -10.50 -4.00
CA LEU A 73 12.41 -9.95 -2.65
C LEU A 73 11.08 -9.29 -2.23
N THR A 74 10.49 -8.48 -3.10
CA THR A 74 9.21 -7.80 -2.83
C THR A 74 8.10 -8.80 -2.54
N VAL A 75 7.96 -9.86 -3.35
CA VAL A 75 6.95 -10.91 -3.11
C VAL A 75 7.15 -11.58 -1.75
N CYS A 76 8.38 -11.96 -1.42
CA CYS A 76 8.69 -12.56 -0.11
C CYS A 76 8.33 -11.62 1.04
N VAL A 77 8.73 -10.35 0.96
CA VAL A 77 8.47 -9.36 2.03
C VAL A 77 6.97 -9.07 2.15
N VAL A 78 6.21 -9.03 1.05
CA VAL A 78 4.74 -8.87 1.07
C VAL A 78 4.04 -10.03 1.76
N VAL A 79 4.52 -11.26 1.57
CA VAL A 79 4.02 -12.44 2.30
C VAL A 79 4.26 -12.27 3.80
N PHE A 80 5.50 -11.94 4.21
CA PHE A 80 5.82 -11.70 5.62
C PHE A 80 5.02 -10.54 6.22
N GLN A 81 4.84 -9.45 5.49
CA GLN A 81 4.05 -8.31 5.96
C GLN A 81 2.57 -8.65 6.13
N SER A 82 2.04 -9.52 5.27
CA SER A 82 0.67 -10.01 5.40
C SER A 82 0.51 -10.82 6.69
N LEU A 83 1.51 -11.64 7.04
CA LEU A 83 1.55 -12.34 8.33
C LEU A 83 1.75 -11.36 9.51
N ALA A 84 2.56 -10.32 9.33
CA ALA A 84 2.77 -9.28 10.32
C ALA A 84 1.52 -8.41 10.60
N ALA A 85 0.45 -8.57 9.80
CA ALA A 85 -0.85 -7.98 10.11
C ALA A 85 -1.64 -8.78 11.17
N LEU A 86 -1.33 -10.07 11.37
CA LEU A 86 -2.06 -10.93 12.31
C LEU A 86 -2.08 -10.39 13.74
N PRO A 87 -0.97 -9.85 14.30
CA PRO A 87 -1.00 -9.26 15.64
C PRO A 87 -1.82 -7.97 15.77
N LEU A 88 -2.28 -7.37 14.66
CA LEU A 88 -3.25 -6.26 14.70
C LEU A 88 -4.67 -6.76 14.97
N ILE A 89 -4.96 -8.01 14.62
CA ILE A 89 -6.25 -8.69 14.83
C ILE A 89 -6.18 -9.47 16.16
N TYR A 90 -5.13 -10.28 16.32
CA TYR A 90 -4.88 -11.10 17.50
C TYR A 90 -3.78 -10.46 18.34
N HIS A 91 -4.14 -9.40 19.05
CA HIS A 91 -3.19 -8.62 19.84
C HIS A 91 -2.42 -9.45 20.90
N SER A 92 -2.99 -10.56 21.35
CA SER A 92 -2.36 -11.52 22.27
C SER A 92 -1.05 -12.13 21.75
N TRP A 93 -0.78 -12.05 20.43
CA TRP A 93 0.45 -12.54 19.81
C TRP A 93 1.60 -11.53 19.87
N ALA A 94 1.33 -10.28 20.26
CA ALA A 94 2.31 -9.21 20.42
C ALA A 94 2.25 -8.59 21.82
N LYS A 95 2.26 -9.44 22.86
CA LYS A 95 2.29 -9.00 24.27
C LYS A 95 3.46 -8.03 24.49
N GLY A 96 3.19 -6.92 25.16
CA GLY A 96 4.18 -5.87 25.45
C GLY A 96 4.28 -4.76 24.40
N TRP A 97 3.56 -4.85 23.27
CA TRP A 97 3.45 -3.78 22.30
C TRP A 97 2.07 -3.13 22.38
N SER A 98 1.97 -1.81 22.30
CA SER A 98 0.66 -1.16 22.18
C SER A 98 0.11 -1.31 20.76
N LEU A 99 -1.21 -1.40 20.63
CA LEU A 99 -1.87 -1.46 19.31
C LEU A 99 -1.49 -0.26 18.42
N ALA A 100 -1.34 0.94 19.02
CA ALA A 100 -0.90 2.12 18.30
C ALA A 100 0.53 1.98 17.73
N LYS A 101 1.43 1.34 18.48
CA LYS A 101 2.79 1.04 18.03
C LYS A 101 2.74 0.04 16.86
N LEU A 102 1.99 -1.04 16.99
CA LEU A 102 1.84 -2.05 15.93
C LEU A 102 1.29 -1.46 14.64
N LYS A 103 0.21 -0.64 14.72
CA LYS A 103 -0.37 0.04 13.55
C LYS A 103 0.64 0.95 12.85
N ARG A 104 1.45 1.69 13.63
CA ARG A 104 2.50 2.57 13.11
C ARG A 104 3.58 1.77 12.37
N TYR A 105 4.10 0.71 12.98
CA TYR A 105 5.14 -0.11 12.34
C TYR A 105 4.59 -0.82 11.10
N HIS A 106 3.39 -1.41 11.17
CA HIS A 106 2.76 -2.04 10.02
C HIS A 106 2.57 -1.06 8.85
N ALA A 107 2.13 0.17 9.13
CA ALA A 107 2.00 1.19 8.08
C ALA A 107 3.37 1.64 7.53
N ALA A 108 4.38 1.80 8.38
CA ALA A 108 5.73 2.19 7.96
C ALA A 108 6.43 1.11 7.12
N THR A 109 6.39 -0.14 7.56
CA THR A 109 6.94 -1.26 6.78
C THR A 109 6.14 -1.45 5.49
N GLY A 110 4.80 -1.32 5.55
CA GLY A 110 3.93 -1.33 4.38
C GLY A 110 4.32 -0.28 3.34
N LEU A 111 4.68 0.93 3.77
CA LEU A 111 5.19 1.97 2.88
C LEU A 111 6.52 1.56 2.22
N VAL A 112 7.47 1.04 2.99
CA VAL A 112 8.76 0.58 2.44
C VAL A 112 8.55 -0.50 1.37
N MET A 113 7.65 -1.45 1.62
CA MET A 113 7.27 -2.45 0.62
C MET A 113 6.63 -1.87 -0.62
N TYR A 114 5.75 -0.89 -0.45
CA TYR A 114 5.13 -0.21 -1.59
C TYR A 114 6.21 0.43 -2.48
N LEU A 115 7.19 1.10 -1.86
CA LEU A 115 8.31 1.71 -2.58
C LEU A 115 9.22 0.68 -3.26
N LEU A 116 9.50 -0.46 -2.62
CA LEU A 116 10.22 -1.58 -3.24
C LEU A 116 9.47 -2.13 -4.46
N GLY A 117 8.15 -2.29 -4.35
CA GLY A 117 7.29 -2.70 -5.45
C GLY A 117 7.29 -1.69 -6.59
N THR A 118 7.17 -0.40 -6.29
CA THR A 118 7.30 0.68 -7.29
C THR A 118 8.66 0.65 -7.98
N ALA A 119 9.75 0.54 -7.23
CA ALA A 119 11.09 0.45 -7.80
C ALA A 119 11.26 -0.79 -8.70
N SER A 120 10.75 -1.94 -8.28
CA SER A 120 10.74 -3.17 -9.08
C SER A 120 9.95 -2.99 -10.38
N LEU A 121 8.77 -2.36 -10.31
CA LEU A 121 7.95 -2.07 -11.48
C LEU A 121 8.68 -1.13 -12.45
N LEU A 122 9.28 -0.05 -11.94
CA LEU A 122 10.05 0.89 -12.77
C LEU A 122 11.23 0.19 -13.46
N LEU A 123 11.96 -0.70 -12.77
CA LEU A 123 13.00 -1.52 -13.38
C LEU A 123 12.46 -2.46 -14.46
N GLY A 124 11.23 -2.97 -14.28
CA GLY A 124 10.52 -3.78 -15.29
C GLY A 124 10.16 -2.97 -16.53
N LEU A 125 9.68 -1.74 -16.35
CA LEU A 125 9.40 -0.79 -17.44
C LEU A 125 10.68 -0.38 -18.17
N SER A 126 11.82 -0.30 -17.46
CA SER A 126 13.13 -0.05 -18.06
C SER A 126 13.80 -1.29 -18.68
N SER A 127 13.16 -2.46 -18.68
CA SER A 127 13.73 -3.67 -19.26
C SER A 127 13.78 -3.59 -20.79
N ALA A 128 14.79 -4.24 -21.39
CA ALA A 128 14.95 -4.28 -22.85
C ALA A 128 13.71 -4.78 -23.59
N TRP A 129 12.96 -5.71 -22.99
CA TRP A 129 11.72 -6.21 -23.56
C TRP A 129 10.63 -5.13 -23.58
N PHE A 130 10.45 -4.40 -22.47
CA PHE A 130 9.41 -3.39 -22.36
C PHE A 130 9.73 -2.16 -23.22
N THR A 131 10.97 -1.66 -23.16
CA THR A 131 11.39 -0.52 -23.99
C THR A 131 11.41 -0.86 -25.49
N GLY A 132 11.56 -2.13 -25.85
CA GLY A 132 11.41 -2.60 -27.24
C GLY A 132 9.95 -2.72 -27.71
N SER A 133 9.00 -2.82 -26.77
CA SER A 133 7.58 -3.06 -27.08
C SER A 133 6.70 -1.82 -26.92
N VAL A 134 7.09 -0.88 -26.05
CA VAL A 134 6.31 0.30 -25.66
C VAL A 134 7.06 1.57 -26.07
N ARG A 135 6.39 2.45 -26.82
CA ARG A 135 7.01 3.62 -27.47
C ARG A 135 6.87 4.90 -26.64
N GLU A 136 7.97 5.64 -26.52
CA GLU A 136 8.07 7.03 -26.02
C GLU A 136 6.99 7.44 -25.01
N TYR A 137 5.97 8.22 -25.41
CA TYR A 137 4.95 8.78 -24.52
C TYR A 137 4.24 7.73 -23.66
N THR A 138 3.97 6.55 -24.22
CA THR A 138 3.32 5.46 -23.48
C THR A 138 4.23 4.89 -22.39
N TRP A 139 5.54 4.91 -22.59
CA TRP A 139 6.52 4.53 -21.58
C TRP A 139 6.53 5.53 -20.43
N TYR A 140 6.62 6.83 -20.74
CA TYR A 140 6.64 7.89 -19.72
C TYR A 140 5.35 7.89 -18.89
N LEU A 141 4.20 7.74 -19.53
CA LEU A 141 2.92 7.65 -18.83
C LEU A 141 2.85 6.42 -17.92
N SER A 142 3.33 5.27 -18.41
CA SER A 142 3.40 4.02 -17.64
C SER A 142 4.32 4.13 -16.42
N ALA A 143 5.44 4.86 -16.53
CA ALA A 143 6.36 5.09 -15.42
C ALA A 143 5.88 6.16 -14.44
N LEU A 144 5.21 7.21 -14.94
CA LEU A 144 4.69 8.30 -14.13
C LEU A 144 3.57 7.83 -13.19
N CYS A 145 2.69 6.94 -13.66
CA CYS A 145 1.58 6.40 -12.86
C CYS A 145 2.03 5.81 -11.50
N PRO A 146 2.92 4.79 -11.45
CA PRO A 146 3.36 4.21 -10.19
C PRO A 146 4.25 5.17 -9.37
N ALA A 147 4.95 6.10 -10.01
CA ALA A 147 5.73 7.13 -9.30
C ALA A 147 4.82 8.11 -8.54
N LEU A 148 3.76 8.61 -9.19
CA LEU A 148 2.77 9.48 -8.54
C LEU A 148 2.01 8.72 -7.45
N ALA A 149 1.67 7.46 -7.68
CA ALA A 149 1.02 6.62 -6.66
C ALA A 149 1.93 6.45 -5.43
N ALA A 150 3.23 6.25 -5.61
CA ALA A 150 4.19 6.20 -4.50
C ALA A 150 4.27 7.52 -3.73
N LEU A 151 4.29 8.67 -4.41
CA LEU A 151 4.25 9.99 -3.75
C LEU A 151 2.97 10.16 -2.93
N PHE A 152 1.83 9.78 -3.48
CA PHE A 152 0.56 9.82 -2.77
C PHE A 152 0.58 8.94 -1.51
N MET A 153 1.07 7.71 -1.61
CA MET A 153 1.18 6.79 -0.48
C MET A 153 2.15 7.29 0.60
N MET A 154 3.31 7.83 0.20
CA MET A 154 4.26 8.44 1.14
C MET A 154 3.61 9.62 1.88
N ASN A 155 2.90 10.49 1.17
CA ASN A 155 2.20 11.62 1.77
C ASN A 155 1.09 11.16 2.74
N GLN A 156 0.30 10.17 2.35
CA GLN A 156 -0.77 9.60 3.18
C GLN A 156 -0.23 9.08 4.52
N VAL A 157 0.79 8.22 4.48
CA VAL A 157 1.40 7.65 5.68
C VAL A 157 2.07 8.74 6.52
N SER A 158 2.81 9.65 5.89
CA SER A 158 3.49 10.75 6.60
C SER A 158 2.50 11.63 7.36
N ARG A 159 1.40 12.04 6.72
CA ARG A 159 0.38 12.90 7.35
C ARG A 159 -0.34 12.17 8.49
N ALA A 160 -0.68 10.90 8.31
CA ALA A 160 -1.36 10.10 9.33
C ALA A 160 -0.57 10.01 10.66
N TYR A 161 0.76 9.98 10.59
CA TYR A 161 1.60 9.78 11.77
C TYR A 161 2.35 11.04 12.24
N MET A 162 2.61 12.03 11.38
CA MET A 162 3.20 13.31 11.80
C MET A 162 2.15 14.26 12.41
N ALA A 163 0.91 14.29 11.91
CA ALA A 163 -0.15 15.15 12.46
C ALA A 163 -0.46 14.81 13.93
N LYS A 164 -0.35 13.53 14.29
CA LYS A 164 -0.56 13.05 15.65
C LYS A 164 0.52 13.53 16.63
N LYS A 165 1.74 13.82 16.15
CA LYS A 165 2.85 14.33 16.99
C LYS A 165 2.64 15.80 17.37
N ARG A 166 1.97 16.59 16.54
CA ARG A 166 1.68 18.02 16.77
C ARG A 166 0.56 18.28 17.78
N LEU A 167 -0.36 17.33 17.97
CA LEU A 167 -1.47 17.45 18.92
C LEU A 167 -1.13 16.90 20.32
N GLN A 168 0.04 16.26 20.47
CA GLN A 168 0.52 15.67 21.73
C GLN A 168 1.75 16.38 22.31
N SER A 169 2.19 17.50 21.70
CA SER A 169 3.23 18.40 22.22
C SER A 169 2.59 19.66 22.78
#